data_AF-A0AA43DKA4-F1
#
_entry.id   AF-A0AA43DKA4-F1
#
_cell.length_a   1.000
_cell.length_b   1.000
_cell.length_c   1.000
_cell.angle_alpha   90.00
_cell.angle_beta   90.00
_cell.angle_gamma   90.00
#
_symmetry.space_group_name_H-M   'P 1'
#
loop_
_entity.id
_entity.type
_entity.pdbx_description
1 polymer ?
#
loop_
_entity_poly.entity_id
_entity_poly.type
_entity_poly.pdbx_seq_one_letter_code
_entity_poly.pdbx_strand_id
1 'polypeptide(L)'
;MLALPAFAGLARFVQEHRPTLVNLGRVLLVPGTIALAALVAMELVAWQMAQPGIDRAAMVLLWENTAENAGIAPLILAALLFPVAWLLVGAGLFLARLVPRWSAALVGLAQLVGFIGELSGAPKWLAVAAQVAFAIGLIPLGIRALRQQDAGWAASELGGDMPATPA
;
A
#
# COMPACT_ATOMS: atom_id res chain seq x y z
N MET A 1 -6.39 -5.15 -5.57
CA MET A 1 -6.31 -5.47 -4.12
C MET A 1 -5.11 -6.40 -3.83
N LEU A 2 -3.88 -5.96 -4.13
CA LEU A 2 -2.63 -6.69 -3.80
C LEU A 2 -1.85 -6.03 -2.65
N ALA A 3 -2.25 -4.84 -2.22
CA ALA A 3 -1.56 -4.07 -1.19
C ALA A 3 -1.61 -4.74 0.19
N LEU A 4 -2.75 -5.33 0.57
CA LEU A 4 -2.91 -6.02 1.86
C LEU A 4 -1.98 -7.23 2.03
N PRO A 5 -1.92 -8.21 1.09
CA PRO A 5 -1.00 -9.33 1.23
C PRO A 5 0.48 -8.89 1.14
N ALA A 6 0.80 -7.90 0.30
CA ALA A 6 2.15 -7.34 0.24
C ALA A 6 2.56 -6.69 1.58
N PHE A 7 1.67 -5.89 2.17
CA PHE A 7 1.90 -5.27 3.48
C PHE A 7 2.02 -6.32 4.58
N ALA A 8 1.16 -7.34 4.59
CA ALA A 8 1.22 -8.42 5.56
C ALA A 8 2.54 -9.19 5.49
N GLY A 9 3.02 -9.50 4.27
CA GLY A 9 4.33 -10.09 4.04
C GLY A 9 5.46 -9.23 4.61
N LEU A 10 5.46 -7.93 4.29
CA LEU A 10 6.46 -6.99 4.78
C LEU A 10 6.45 -6.79 6.29
N ALA A 11 5.25 -6.73 6.85
CA ALA A 11 5.05 -6.56 8.28
C ALA A 11 5.72 -7.70 9.07
N ARG A 12 5.67 -8.94 8.58
CA ARG A 12 6.33 -10.09 9.24
C ARG A 12 7.85 -9.93 9.27
N PHE A 13 8.46 -9.50 8.16
CA PHE A 13 9.91 -9.26 8.07
C PHE A 13 10.40 -8.16 9.02
N VAL A 14 9.65 -7.07 9.11
CA VAL A 14 10.03 -5.92 9.96
C VAL A 14 9.70 -6.20 11.43
N GLN A 15 8.71 -7.05 11.73
CA GLN A 15 8.26 -7.33 13.09
C GLN A 15 9.37 -7.92 13.97
N GLU A 16 10.28 -8.71 13.40
CA GLU A 16 11.42 -9.27 14.12
C GLU A 16 12.42 -8.20 14.61
N HIS A 17 12.51 -7.07 13.91
CA HIS A 17 13.51 -6.03 14.18
C HIS A 17 12.90 -4.78 14.83
N ARG A 18 11.66 -4.43 14.49
CA ARG A 18 10.98 -3.18 14.90
C ARG A 18 9.46 -3.38 15.04
N PRO A 19 8.98 -4.08 16.09
CA PRO A 19 7.57 -4.40 16.26
C PRO A 19 6.67 -3.16 16.42
N THR A 20 7.18 -2.08 17.01
CA THR A 20 6.42 -0.84 17.24
C THR A 20 6.01 -0.15 15.94
N LEU A 21 6.93 -0.01 14.98
CA LEU A 21 6.65 0.61 13.68
C LEU A 21 5.63 -0.21 12.87
N VAL A 22 5.74 -1.54 12.93
CA VAL A 22 4.81 -2.44 12.25
C VAL A 22 3.42 -2.36 12.85
N ASN A 23 3.30 -2.31 14.17
CA ASN A 23 2.00 -2.21 14.83
C ASN A 23 1.30 -0.89 14.51
N LEU A 24 2.04 0.24 14.55
CA LEU A 24 1.51 1.53 14.12
C LEU A 24 1.07 1.49 12.65
N GLY A 25 1.92 0.96 11.77
CA GLY A 25 1.57 0.79 10.36
C GLY A 25 0.30 -0.04 10.16
N ARG A 26 0.13 -1.15 10.87
CA ARG A 26 -1.06 -2.02 10.79
C ARG A 26 -2.33 -1.29 11.24
N VAL A 27 -2.26 -0.57 12.36
CA VAL A 27 -3.41 0.20 12.90
C VAL A 27 -3.83 1.31 11.94
N LEU A 28 -2.87 1.96 11.27
CA LEU A 28 -3.14 3.03 10.32
C LEU A 28 -3.61 2.53 8.95
N LEU A 29 -3.11 1.37 8.51
CA LEU A 29 -3.39 0.85 7.18
C LEU A 29 -4.87 0.53 6.98
N VAL A 30 -5.54 -0.09 7.96
CA VAL A 30 -6.94 -0.50 7.84
C VAL A 30 -7.87 0.68 7.59
N PRO A 31 -7.97 1.69 8.48
CA PRO A 31 -8.82 2.85 8.25
C PRO A 31 -8.39 3.64 7.00
N GLY A 32 -7.08 3.75 6.75
CA GLY A 32 -6.56 4.40 5.55
C GLY A 32 -6.99 3.73 4.25
N THR A 33 -6.97 2.39 4.21
CA THR A 33 -7.39 1.63 3.03
C THR A 33 -8.89 1.76 2.78
N ILE A 34 -9.69 1.74 3.85
CA ILE A 34 -11.15 1.93 3.76
C ILE A 34 -11.47 3.33 3.20
N ALA A 35 -10.85 4.36 3.77
CA ALA A 35 -11.05 5.74 3.32
C ALA A 35 -10.56 5.97 1.88
N LEU A 36 -9.40 5.41 1.52
CA LEU A 36 -8.89 5.47 0.15
C LEU A 36 -9.83 4.74 -0.83
N ALA A 37 -10.39 3.60 -0.45
CA ALA A 37 -11.36 2.88 -1.28
C ALA A 37 -12.63 3.72 -1.51
N ALA A 38 -13.09 4.46 -0.50
CA ALA A 38 -14.21 5.39 -0.65
C ALA A 38 -13.87 6.55 -1.60
N LEU A 39 -12.65 7.10 -1.54
CA LEU A 39 -12.21 8.13 -2.52
C LEU A 39 -12.17 7.56 -3.95
N VAL A 40 -11.63 6.37 -4.13
CA VAL A 40 -11.64 5.69 -5.44
C VAL A 40 -13.07 5.44 -5.93
N ALA A 41 -14.00 5.10 -5.03
CA ALA A 41 -15.40 4.95 -5.38
C ALA A 41 -16.03 6.29 -5.84
N MET A 42 -15.68 7.41 -5.21
CA MET A 42 -16.11 8.74 -5.66
C MET A 42 -15.59 9.08 -7.06
N GLU A 43 -14.33 8.77 -7.38
CA GLU A 43 -13.76 8.94 -8.72
C GLU A 43 -14.50 8.09 -9.77
N LEU A 44 -14.88 6.85 -9.41
CA LEU A 44 -15.69 6.01 -10.28
C LEU A 44 -17.08 6.58 -10.52
N VAL A 45 -17.70 7.20 -9.51
CA VAL A 45 -18.97 7.92 -9.67
C VAL A 45 -18.79 9.11 -10.62
N ALA A 46 -17.73 9.90 -10.46
CA ALA A 46 -17.42 11.00 -11.38
C ALA A 46 -17.22 10.52 -12.82
N TRP A 47 -16.57 9.38 -13.01
CA TRP A 47 -16.44 8.76 -14.32
C TRP A 47 -17.79 8.34 -14.92
N GLN A 48 -18.70 7.79 -14.11
CA GLN A 48 -20.06 7.45 -14.56
C GLN A 48 -20.84 8.71 -14.98
N MET A 49 -20.66 9.84 -14.30
CA MET A 49 -21.31 11.12 -14.65
C MET A 49 -20.91 11.64 -16.04
N ALA A 50 -19.77 11.21 -16.58
CA ALA A 50 -19.31 11.60 -17.90
C ALA A 50 -19.96 10.81 -19.05
N GLN A 51 -20.74 9.76 -18.76
CA GLN A 51 -21.34 8.89 -19.77
C GLN A 51 -22.39 9.62 -20.64
N PRO A 52 -22.56 9.22 -21.92
CA PRO A 52 -23.61 9.76 -22.77
C PRO A 52 -25.00 9.49 -22.21
N GLY A 53 -25.92 10.46 -22.32
CA GLY A 53 -27.32 10.30 -21.90
C GLY A 53 -27.62 10.66 -20.44
N ILE A 54 -26.62 11.07 -19.66
CA ILE A 54 -26.80 11.58 -18.29
C ILE A 54 -26.94 13.10 -18.31
N ASP A 55 -27.82 13.64 -17.46
CA ASP A 55 -27.95 15.08 -17.24
C ASP A 55 -26.69 15.63 -16.56
N ARG A 56 -25.78 16.19 -17.36
CA ARG A 56 -24.51 16.74 -16.89
C ARG A 56 -24.70 17.90 -15.91
N ALA A 57 -25.74 18.71 -16.06
CA ALA A 57 -25.96 19.86 -15.20
C ALA A 57 -26.32 19.41 -13.77
N ALA A 58 -27.22 18.43 -13.67
CA ALA A 58 -27.57 17.82 -12.38
C ALA A 58 -26.37 17.14 -11.70
N MET A 59 -25.52 16.47 -12.48
CA MET A 59 -24.34 15.78 -11.94
C MET A 59 -23.23 16.75 -11.47
N VAL A 60 -23.00 17.85 -12.20
CA VAL A 60 -22.05 18.89 -11.78
C VAL A 60 -22.49 19.54 -10.48
N LEU A 61 -23.78 19.89 -10.36
CA LEU A 61 -24.32 20.44 -9.10
C LEU A 61 -24.20 19.45 -7.93
N LEU A 62 -24.44 18.16 -8.16
CA LEU A 62 -24.25 17.14 -7.13
C LEU A 62 -22.78 17.03 -6.71
N TRP A 63 -21.87 17.09 -7.67
CA TRP A 63 -20.43 17.04 -7.42
C TRP A 63 -19.94 18.26 -6.63
N GLU A 64 -20.32 19.47 -7.05
CA GLU A 64 -19.97 20.72 -6.35
C GLU A 64 -20.47 20.70 -4.90
N ASN A 65 -21.75 20.36 -4.70
CA ASN A 65 -22.32 20.27 -3.34
C ASN A 65 -21.63 19.21 -2.47
N THR A 66 -21.15 18.13 -3.10
CA THR A 66 -20.43 17.07 -2.40
C THR A 66 -19.02 17.53 -2.06
N ALA A 67 -18.27 18.06 -3.03
CA ALA A 67 -16.89 18.53 -2.89
C ALA A 67 -16.73 19.70 -1.91
N GLU A 68 -17.69 20.61 -1.88
CA GLU A 68 -17.69 21.76 -0.95
C GLU A 68 -18.18 21.38 0.46
N ASN A 69 -18.68 20.16 0.64
CA ASN A 69 -19.14 19.71 1.95
C ASN A 69 -17.96 19.43 2.87
N ALA A 70 -17.91 20.15 4.00
CA ALA A 70 -16.92 19.93 5.07
C ALA A 70 -16.90 18.47 5.59
N GLY A 71 -17.98 17.71 5.38
CA GLY A 71 -18.06 16.28 5.68
C GLY A 71 -17.07 15.39 4.94
N ILE A 72 -16.44 15.85 3.84
CA ILE A 72 -15.39 15.11 3.14
C ILE A 72 -14.03 15.22 3.83
N ALA A 73 -13.77 16.29 4.58
CA ALA A 73 -12.46 16.51 5.19
C ALA A 73 -12.01 15.34 6.11
N PRO A 74 -12.85 14.77 6.99
CA PRO A 74 -12.51 13.57 7.76
C PRO A 74 -12.15 12.37 6.88
N LEU A 75 -12.80 12.21 5.73
CA LEU A 75 -12.52 11.12 4.80
C LEU A 75 -11.14 11.30 4.15
N ILE A 76 -10.80 12.51 3.70
CA ILE A 76 -9.47 12.83 3.15
C ILE A 76 -8.38 12.61 4.21
N LEU A 77 -8.61 13.07 5.44
CA LEU A 77 -7.69 12.88 6.56
C LEU A 77 -7.51 11.39 6.90
N ALA A 78 -8.59 10.61 6.88
CA ALA A 78 -8.51 9.17 7.06
C ALA A 78 -7.75 8.50 5.91
N ALA A 79 -7.94 8.93 4.66
CA ALA A 79 -7.22 8.38 3.50
C ALA A 79 -5.71 8.65 3.58
N LEU A 80 -5.28 9.76 4.18
CA LEU A 80 -3.87 10.07 4.43
C LEU A 80 -3.18 9.03 5.33
N LEU A 81 -3.94 8.29 6.16
CA LEU A 81 -3.37 7.22 6.97
C LEU A 81 -2.78 6.09 6.12
N PHE A 82 -3.26 5.89 4.89
CA PHE A 82 -2.74 4.88 3.97
C PHE A 82 -1.29 5.14 3.53
N PRO A 83 -0.93 6.29 2.92
CA PRO A 83 0.46 6.57 2.57
C PRO A 83 1.35 6.68 3.81
N VAL A 84 0.83 7.16 4.95
CA VAL A 84 1.59 7.19 6.21
C VAL A 84 1.92 5.78 6.70
N ALA A 85 1.00 4.82 6.60
CA ALA A 85 1.27 3.42 6.93
C ALA A 85 2.39 2.83 6.07
N TRP A 86 2.41 3.13 4.77
CA TRP A 86 3.48 2.71 3.87
C TRP A 86 4.81 3.40 4.17
N LEU A 87 4.78 4.68 4.55
CA LEU A 87 5.97 5.42 4.97
C LEU A 87 6.60 4.79 6.21
N LEU A 88 5.80 4.38 7.20
CA LEU A 88 6.27 3.68 8.40
C LEU A 88 6.90 2.33 8.06
N VAL A 89 6.32 1.57 7.13
CA VAL A 89 6.90 0.31 6.65
C VAL A 89 8.22 0.55 5.91
N GLY A 90 8.27 1.54 5.02
CA GLY A 90 9.49 1.94 4.32
C GLY A 90 10.59 2.37 5.29
N ALA A 91 10.24 3.15 6.32
CA ALA A 91 11.16 3.53 7.39
C ALA A 91 11.65 2.31 8.18
N GLY A 92 10.77 1.36 8.51
CA GLY A 92 11.13 0.10 9.15
C GLY A 92 12.13 -0.71 8.33
N LEU A 93 11.88 -0.85 7.02
CA LEU A 93 12.77 -1.52 6.07
C LEU A 93 14.13 -0.83 5.96
N PHE A 94 14.14 0.50 5.91
CA PHE A 94 15.35 1.32 5.85
C PHE A 94 16.20 1.17 7.11
N LEU A 95 15.57 1.26 8.29
CA LEU A 95 16.23 1.16 9.58
C LEU A 95 16.74 -0.25 9.88
N ALA A 96 15.97 -1.28 9.51
CA ALA A 96 16.37 -2.67 9.68
C ALA A 96 17.39 -3.16 8.63
N ARG A 97 17.68 -2.35 7.59
CA ARG A 97 18.61 -2.67 6.49
C ARG A 97 18.30 -4.01 5.81
N LEU A 98 17.03 -4.41 5.79
CA LEU A 98 16.58 -5.69 5.22
C LEU A 98 16.62 -5.72 3.68
N VAL A 99 16.62 -4.53 3.08
CA VAL A 99 16.61 -4.30 1.63
C VAL A 99 17.53 -3.14 1.27
N PRO A 100 17.91 -2.98 -0.01
CA PRO A 100 18.60 -1.79 -0.46
C PRO A 100 17.86 -0.51 -0.08
N ARG A 101 18.58 0.51 0.38
CA ARG A 101 18.00 1.78 0.85
C ARG A 101 17.08 2.45 -0.17
N TRP A 102 17.42 2.35 -1.46
CA TRP A 102 16.61 2.87 -2.56
C TRP A 102 15.23 2.21 -2.60
N SER A 103 15.15 0.89 -2.40
CA SER A 103 13.89 0.14 -2.42
C SER A 103 13.01 0.51 -1.23
N ALA A 104 13.59 0.64 -0.03
CA ALA A 104 12.88 1.13 1.15
C ALA A 104 12.31 2.55 0.95
N ALA A 105 13.10 3.44 0.33
CA ALA A 105 12.65 4.80 0.00
C ALA A 105 11.51 4.79 -1.02
N LEU A 106 11.59 3.98 -2.09
CA LEU A 106 10.52 3.85 -3.07
C LEU A 106 9.22 3.32 -2.44
N VAL A 107 9.29 2.29 -1.59
CA VAL A 107 8.12 1.74 -0.91
C VAL A 107 7.47 2.76 0.02
N GLY A 108 8.26 3.53 0.76
CA GLY A 108 7.74 4.50 1.73
C GLY A 108 7.24 5.80 1.11
N LEU A 109 7.98 6.38 0.17
CA LEU A 109 7.72 7.72 -0.36
C LEU A 109 6.77 7.72 -1.54
N ALA A 110 6.74 6.67 -2.36
CA ALA A 110 5.97 6.69 -3.60
C ALA A 110 4.46 6.89 -3.34
N GLN A 111 3.89 6.20 -2.35
CA GLN A 111 2.47 6.37 -2.02
C GLN A 111 2.17 7.78 -1.50
N LEU A 112 3.09 8.38 -0.73
CA LEU A 112 2.95 9.74 -0.24
C LEU A 112 3.01 10.77 -1.39
N VAL A 113 3.97 10.61 -2.31
CA VAL A 113 4.11 11.47 -3.49
C VAL A 113 2.89 11.36 -4.39
N GLY A 114 2.38 10.13 -4.63
CA GLY A 114 1.18 9.91 -5.42
C GLY A 114 -0.05 10.57 -4.79
N PHE A 115 -0.22 10.42 -3.48
CA PHE A 115 -1.37 10.99 -2.75
C PHE A 115 -1.35 12.53 -2.71
N ILE A 116 -0.19 13.13 -2.40
CA ILE A 116 -0.03 14.59 -2.40
C ILE A 116 -0.16 15.16 -3.82
N GLY A 117 0.39 14.44 -4.81
CA GLY A 117 0.22 14.79 -6.23
C GLY A 117 -1.25 14.87 -6.60
N GLU A 118 -2.05 13.87 -6.23
CA GLU A 118 -3.49 13.85 -6.50
C GLU A 118 -4.22 15.03 -5.84
N LEU A 119 -3.94 15.29 -4.56
CA LEU A 119 -4.54 16.41 -3.81
C LEU A 119 -4.17 17.79 -4.36
N SER A 120 -2.98 17.92 -4.94
CA SER A 120 -2.50 19.19 -5.50
C SER A 120 -2.96 19.44 -6.93
N GLY A 121 -3.74 18.51 -7.53
CA GLY A 121 -4.13 18.59 -8.94
C GLY A 121 -2.96 18.36 -9.90
N ALA A 122 -1.93 17.62 -9.46
CA ALA A 122 -0.80 17.25 -10.30
C ALA A 122 -1.27 16.39 -11.50
N PRO A 123 -0.53 16.38 -12.62
CA PRO A 123 -0.91 15.61 -13.78
C PRO A 123 -0.91 14.10 -13.47
N LYS A 124 -1.91 13.37 -14.00
CA LYS A 124 -2.14 11.95 -13.68
C LYS A 124 -0.95 11.02 -13.96
N TRP A 125 -0.04 11.39 -14.87
CA TRP A 125 1.18 10.62 -15.11
C TRP A 125 2.08 10.55 -13.86
N LEU A 126 2.04 11.53 -12.96
CA LEU A 126 2.78 11.53 -11.70
C LEU A 126 2.27 10.42 -10.77
N ALA A 127 0.96 10.27 -10.66
CA ALA A 127 0.35 9.18 -9.89
C ALA A 127 0.75 7.81 -10.47
N VAL A 128 0.75 7.67 -11.79
CA VAL A 128 1.22 6.44 -12.46
C VAL A 128 2.70 6.18 -12.17
N ALA A 129 3.56 7.21 -12.31
CA ALA A 129 4.98 7.10 -12.03
C ALA A 129 5.25 6.69 -10.57
N ALA A 130 4.48 7.24 -9.63
CA ALA A 130 4.53 6.85 -8.22
C ALA A 130 4.14 5.38 -8.01
N GLN A 131 3.07 4.89 -8.65
CA GLN A 131 2.69 3.48 -8.53
C GLN A 131 3.73 2.53 -9.14
N VAL A 132 4.34 2.91 -10.27
CA VAL A 132 5.44 2.16 -10.89
C VAL A 132 6.66 2.14 -9.98
N ALA A 133 7.05 3.29 -9.43
CA ALA A 133 8.13 3.42 -8.46
C ALA A 133 7.91 2.53 -7.23
N PHE A 134 6.68 2.53 -6.69
CA PHE A 134 6.28 1.65 -5.59
C PHE A 134 6.46 0.17 -5.95
N ALA A 135 5.96 -0.25 -7.12
CA ALA A 135 6.09 -1.62 -7.60
C ALA A 135 7.56 -2.05 -7.76
N ILE A 136 8.41 -1.17 -8.32
CA ILE A 136 9.86 -1.40 -8.44
C ILE A 136 10.50 -1.55 -7.05
N GLY A 137 10.08 -0.73 -6.09
CA GLY A 137 10.52 -0.81 -4.70
C GLY A 137 10.23 -2.17 -4.04
N LEU A 138 9.19 -2.88 -4.48
CA LEU A 138 8.82 -4.20 -3.96
C LEU A 138 9.63 -5.37 -4.57
N ILE A 139 10.34 -5.16 -5.69
CA ILE A 139 11.06 -6.25 -6.38
C ILE A 139 12.07 -6.98 -5.47
N PRO A 140 12.96 -6.29 -4.73
CA PRO A 140 13.94 -6.97 -3.87
C PRO A 140 13.28 -7.79 -2.75
N LEU A 141 12.11 -7.35 -2.29
CA LEU A 141 11.33 -8.03 -1.26
C LEU A 141 10.72 -9.33 -1.80
N GLY A 142 10.16 -9.28 -3.01
CA GLY A 142 9.66 -10.47 -3.68
C GLY A 142 10.76 -11.52 -3.89
N ILE A 143 11.93 -11.10 -4.39
CA ILE A 143 13.07 -12.00 -4.59
C ILE A 143 13.54 -12.62 -3.26
N ARG A 144 13.61 -11.83 -2.19
CA ARG A 144 14.01 -12.33 -0.87
C ARG A 144 13.02 -13.35 -0.31
N ALA A 145 11.72 -13.08 -0.46
CA ALA A 145 10.66 -13.98 0.00
C ALA A 145 10.72 -15.34 -0.71
N LEU A 146 10.92 -15.34 -2.04
CA LEU A 146 11.06 -16.57 -2.82
C LEU A 146 12.27 -17.41 -2.35
N ARG A 147 13.43 -16.78 -2.16
CA ARG A 147 14.65 -17.48 -1.70
C ARG A 147 14.52 -18.13 -0.33
N GLN A 148 13.71 -17.56 0.56
CA GLN A 148 13.48 -18.15 1.88
C GLN A 148 12.55 -19.36 1.83
N GLN A 149 11.58 -19.35 0.91
CA GLN A 149 10.72 -20.51 0.68
C GLN A 149 11.56 -21.69 0.15
N ASP A 150 12.42 -21.44 -0.83
CA ASP A 150 13.31 -22.48 -1.40
C ASP A 150 14.21 -23.12 -0.32
N ALA A 151 14.76 -22.31 0.58
CA ALA A 151 15.59 -22.80 1.69
C ALA A 151 14.80 -23.65 2.71
N GLY A 152 13.54 -23.29 2.98
CA GLY A 152 12.66 -24.04 3.87
C GLY A 152 12.29 -25.41 3.30
N TRP A 153 12.03 -25.48 2.00
CA TRP A 153 11.75 -26.73 1.29
C TRP A 153 12.95 -27.68 1.33
N ALA A 154 14.15 -27.19 0.99
CA ALA A 154 15.37 -28.00 1.03
C ALA A 154 15.67 -28.56 2.44
N ALA A 155 15.39 -27.77 3.50
CA ALA A 155 15.56 -28.23 4.88
C ALA A 155 14.57 -29.34 5.27
N SER A 156 13.33 -29.29 4.76
CA SER A 156 12.32 -30.34 5.03
C SER A 156 12.63 -31.67 4.32
N GLU A 157 13.18 -31.63 3.10
CA GLU A 157 13.60 -32.83 2.37
C GLU A 157 14.75 -33.55 3.10
N LEU A 158 15.70 -32.81 3.66
CA LEU A 158 16.82 -33.39 4.44
C LEU A 158 16.39 -33.94 5.81
N GLY A 159 15.29 -33.46 6.38
CA GLY A 159 14.77 -33.89 7.68
C GLY A 159 13.74 -35.03 7.62
N GLY A 160 13.11 -35.26 6.47
CA GLY A 160 12.04 -36.26 6.29
C GLY A 160 12.52 -37.70 6.09
N ASP A 161 13.79 -37.92 5.74
CA ASP A 161 14.34 -39.22 5.34
C ASP A 161 15.16 -39.93 6.43
N MET A 162 15.14 -39.48 7.69
CA MET A 162 15.71 -40.28 8.78
C MET A 162 14.66 -41.28 9.29
N PRO A 163 14.74 -42.59 8.92
CA PRO A 163 13.90 -43.60 9.52
C PRO A 163 14.15 -43.58 11.04
N ALA A 164 13.06 -43.51 11.81
CA ALA A 164 13.13 -43.67 13.26
C ALA A 164 13.86 -44.98 13.56
N THR A 165 15.07 -44.89 14.11
CA THR A 165 15.81 -46.05 14.62
C THR A 165 14.91 -46.75 15.63
N PRO A 166 14.46 -47.99 15.38
CA PRO A 166 13.71 -48.75 16.37
C PRO A 166 14.63 -48.99 17.57
N ALA A 167 14.12 -48.65 18.76
CA ALA A 167 14.76 -48.88 20.05
C ALA A 167 14.75 -50.36 20.44
#